data_AF-A0A7Y5WZ45-F1
#
_entry.id   AF-A0A7Y5WZ45-F1
#
_cell.length_a   1.000
_cell.length_b   1.000
_cell.length_c   1.000
_cell.angle_alpha   90.00
_cell.angle_beta   90.00
_cell.angle_gamma   90.00
#
_symmetry.space_group_name_H-M   'P 1'
#
loop_
_entity.id
_entity.type
_entity.pdbx_description
1 polymer ?
#
loop_
_entity_poly.entity_id
_entity_poly.type
_entity_poly.pdbx_seq_one_letter_code
_entity_poly.pdbx_strand_id
1 'polypeptide(L)' 'MTTSTTVSLLRWLRRQLREPAANRERLEAAIANDDPSEARRLVRSMDFNDAQRRHVESLLDEWEREIAN' A
#
# COMPACT_ATOMS: atom_id res chain seq x y z
N MET A 1 7.87 -5.39 13.06
CA MET A 1 7.23 -6.72 12.89
C MET A 1 6.30 -6.60 11.70
N THR A 2 6.43 -7.41 10.65
CA THR A 2 5.48 -7.35 9.52
C THR A 2 4.16 -8.00 9.92
N THR A 3 3.08 -7.24 9.89
CA THR A 3 1.73 -7.72 10.28
C THR A 3 1.06 -8.49 9.14
N SER A 4 -0.03 -9.19 9.44
CA SER A 4 -0.86 -9.88 8.43
C SER A 4 -1.39 -8.91 7.37
N THR A 5 -1.72 -7.69 7.78
CA THR A 5 -2.20 -6.61 6.91
C THR A 5 -1.10 -6.10 5.99
N THR A 6 0.11 -5.87 6.50
CA THR A 6 1.30 -5.51 5.69
C THR A 6 1.57 -6.56 4.61
N VAL A 7 1.51 -7.85 4.95
CA VAL A 7 1.73 -8.95 4.00
C VAL A 7 0.65 -8.97 2.91
N SER A 8 -0.60 -8.73 3.29
CA SER A 8 -1.74 -8.67 2.36
C SER A 8 -1.60 -7.50 1.38
N LEU A 9 -1.21 -6.32 1.88
CA LEU A 9 -0.94 -5.13 1.08
C LEU A 9 0.19 -5.36 0.06
N LEU A 10 1.33 -5.90 0.51
CA LEU A 10 2.47 -6.21 -0.36
C LEU A 10 2.13 -7.27 -1.41
N ARG A 11 1.36 -8.30 -1.04
CA ARG A 11 0.90 -9.33 -1.98
C ARG A 11 -0.01 -8.73 -3.04
N TRP A 12 -0.95 -7.87 -2.66
CA TRP A 12 -1.84 -7.19 -3.59
C TRP A 12 -1.04 -6.29 -4.55
N LEU A 13 -0.09 -5.51 -4.03
CA LEU A 13 0.79 -4.63 -4.81
C LEU A 13 1.56 -5.39 -5.88
N ARG A 14 2.22 -6.48 -5.51
CA ARG A 14 2.97 -7.32 -6.45
C ARG A 14 2.08 -7.95 -7.52
N ARG A 15 0.80 -8.19 -7.20
CA ARG A 15 -0.17 -8.74 -8.15
C ARG A 15 -0.72 -7.71 -9.13
N GLN A 16 -0.95 -6.49 -8.68
CA GLN A 16 -1.45 -5.40 -9.55
C GLN A 16 -0.33 -4.73 -10.36
N LEU A 17 0.83 -4.53 -9.75
CA LEU A 17 2.00 -3.89 -10.35
C LEU A 17 3.05 -4.95 -10.71
N ARG A 18 2.69 -5.83 -11.66
CA ARG A 18 3.56 -6.94 -12.10
C ARG A 18 4.90 -6.44 -12.66
N GLU A 19 4.92 -5.27 -13.31
CA GLU A 19 6.15 -4.65 -13.78
C GLU A 19 6.86 -3.87 -12.65
N PRO A 20 8.20 -3.92 -12.56
CA PRO A 20 8.96 -3.00 -11.73
C PRO A 20 8.74 -1.56 -12.22
N ALA A 21 7.84 -0.86 -11.55
CA ALA A 21 7.60 0.55 -11.76
C ALA A 21 8.16 1.33 -10.56
N ALA A 22 8.75 2.50 -10.81
CA ALA A 22 9.27 3.38 -9.75
C ALA A 22 8.23 3.66 -8.65
N ASN A 23 6.94 3.68 -9.00
CA ASN A 23 5.86 3.87 -8.04
C ASN A 23 5.64 2.65 -7.13
N ARG A 24 5.91 1.42 -7.61
CA ARG A 24 5.86 0.20 -6.77
C ARG A 24 6.96 0.23 -5.73
N GLU A 25 8.19 0.52 -6.15
CA GLU A 25 9.35 0.57 -5.25
C GLU A 25 9.17 1.65 -4.17
N ARG A 26 8.66 2.83 -4.55
CA ARG A 26 8.32 3.87 -3.56
C ARG A 26 7.25 3.43 -2.59
N LEU A 27 6.24 2.68 -3.04
CA LEU A 27 5.21 2.19 -2.14
C LEU A 27 5.75 1.13 -1.17
N GLU A 28 6.58 0.21 -1.68
CA GLU A 28 7.27 -0.78 -0.84
C GLU A 28 8.18 -0.09 0.19
N ALA A 29 8.88 0.98 -0.20
CA ALA A 29 9.68 1.79 0.72
C ALA A 29 8.82 2.50 1.77
N ALA A 30 7.68 3.10 1.39
CA ALA A 30 6.77 3.74 2.36
C ALA A 30 6.24 2.73 3.39
N ILE A 31 5.86 1.53 2.93
CA ILE A 31 5.42 0.44 3.81
C ILE A 31 6.55 -0.02 4.74
N ALA A 32 7.78 -0.17 4.23
CA ALA A 32 8.93 -0.60 5.02
C ALA A 32 9.37 0.43 6.08
N ASN A 33 9.02 1.71 5.90
CA ASN A 33 9.34 2.79 6.83
C ASN A 33 8.16 3.21 7.72
N ASP A 34 7.05 2.45 7.70
CA ASP A 34 5.84 2.77 8.47
C ASP A 34 5.30 4.19 8.17
N ASP A 35 5.34 4.61 6.90
CA ASP A 35 4.83 5.90 6.41
C ASP A 35 3.49 5.75 5.67
N PRO A 36 2.35 5.75 6.39
CA PRO A 36 1.02 5.66 5.78
C PRO A 36 0.65 6.89 4.96
N SER A 37 1.25 8.05 5.25
CA SER A 37 0.94 9.30 4.54
C SER A 37 1.51 9.26 3.12
N GLU A 38 2.77 8.84 2.97
CA GLU A 38 3.40 8.69 1.66
C GLU A 38 2.77 7.54 0.86
N ALA A 39 2.43 6.42 1.51
CA ALA A 39 1.71 5.33 0.86
C ALA A 39 0.36 5.80 0.26
N ARG A 40 -0.43 6.58 1.01
CA ARG A 40 -1.69 7.17 0.52
C ARG A 40 -1.46 8.15 -0.63
N ARG A 41 -0.43 9.00 -0.53
CA ARG A 41 -0.09 9.97 -1.59
C ARG A 41 0.23 9.26 -2.91
N LEU A 42 1.02 8.19 -2.85
CA LEU A 42 1.38 7.40 -4.04
C LEU A 42 0.16 6.68 -4.63
N VAL A 43 -0.69 6.06 -3.81
CA VAL A 43 -1.92 5.40 -4.29
C VAL A 43 -2.86 6.37 -5.01
N ARG A 44 -2.97 7.62 -4.54
CA ARG A 44 -3.77 8.67 -5.20
C ARG A 44 -3.21 9.08 -6.57
N SER A 45 -1.89 8.96 -6.78
CA SER A 45 -1.24 9.27 -8.05
C SER A 45 -1.28 8.12 -9.07
N MET A 46 -1.73 6.93 -8.67
CA MET A 46 -1.81 5.75 -9.54
C MET A 46 -3.20 5.66 -10.20
N ASP A 47 -3.21 5.21 -11.46
CA ASP A 47 -4.43 4.98 -12.26
C ASP A 47 -5.15 3.68 -11.87
N PHE A 48 -5.57 3.59 -10.61
CA PHE A 48 -6.46 2.52 -10.16
C PHE A 48 -7.90 2.80 -10.56
N ASN A 49 -8.64 1.73 -10.89
CA ASN A 49 -10.09 1.80 -10.94
C ASN A 49 -10.69 1.97 -9.53
N ASP A 50 -11.96 2.38 -9.44
CA ASP A 50 -12.59 2.68 -8.15
C ASP A 50 -12.68 1.48 -7.20
N ALA A 51 -12.77 0.26 -7.72
CA ALA A 51 -12.82 -0.94 -6.89
C ALA A 51 -11.43 -1.26 -6.31
N GLN A 52 -10.39 -1.16 -7.13
CA GLN A 52 -8.99 -1.29 -6.70
C GLN A 52 -8.63 -0.22 -5.67
N ARG A 53 -8.98 1.05 -5.93
CA ARG A 53 -8.70 2.17 -5.03
C ARG A 53 -9.34 1.96 -3.66
N ARG A 54 -10.64 1.65 -3.62
CA ARG A 54 -11.35 1.37 -2.36
C ARG A 54 -10.74 0.21 -1.57
N HIS A 55 -10.32 -0.85 -2.26
CA HIS A 55 -9.69 -1.99 -1.60
C HIS A 55 -8.34 -1.61 -0.97
N VAL A 56 -7.50 -0.86 -1.68
CA VAL A 56 -6.20 -0.41 -1.15
C VAL A 56 -6.37 0.55 0.01
N GLU A 57 -7.29 1.51 -0.11
CA GLU A 57 -7.58 2.46 0.96
C GLU A 57 -8.01 1.74 2.24
N SER A 58 -8.85 0.70 2.13
CA SER A 58 -9.23 -0.13 3.28
C SER A 58 -8.04 -0.85 3.92
N LEU A 59 -7.09 -1.36 3.11
CA LEU A 59 -5.87 -2.00 3.64
C LEU A 59 -4.94 -0.99 4.32
N LEU A 60 -4.84 0.23 3.77
CA LEU A 60 -4.04 1.31 4.36
C LEU A 60 -4.65 1.80 5.68
N ASP A 61 -5.97 1.90 5.77
CA ASP A 61 -6.67 2.28 7.01
C ASP A 61 -6.46 1.25 8.12
N GLU A 62 -6.52 -0.04 7.79
CA GLU A 62 -6.27 -1.13 8.75
C GLU A 62 -4.80 -1.15 9.19
N TRP A 63 -3.86 -1.01 8.24
CA TRP A 63 -2.45 -0.93 8.56
C TRP A 63 -2.09 0.29 9.43
N GLU A 64 -2.67 1.46 9.14
CA GLU A 64 -2.46 2.66 9.96
C GLU A 64 -2.94 2.46 11.41
N ARG A 65 -4.06 1.75 11.61
CA ARG A 65 -4.53 1.40 12.95
C ARG A 65 -3.59 0.45 13.67
N GLU A 66 -2.99 -0.50 12.95
CA GLU A 66 -2.03 -1.45 13.52
C GLU A 66 -0.71 -0.79 13.96
N ILE A 67 -0.20 0.19 13.21
CA ILE A 67 1.04 0.90 13.58
C ILE A 67 0.82 1.97 14.65
N ALA A 68 -0.40 2.51 14.76
CA ALA A 68 -0.76 3.50 15.77
C ALA A 68 -1.01 2.88 17.17
N ASN A 69 -1.05 1.55 17.25
CA ASN A 69 -1.39 0.78 18.44
C ASN A 69 -0.20 -0.01 18.97
#